data_AF-A0A7Z7PP77-F1
#
_entry.id   AF-A0A7Z7PP77-F1
#
_cell.length_a   1.000
_cell.length_b   1.000
_cell.length_c   1.000
_cell.angle_alpha   90.00
_cell.angle_beta   90.00
_cell.angle_gamma   90.00
#
_symmetry.space_group_name_H-M   'P 1'
#
loop_
_entity.id
_entity.type
_entity.pdbx_description
1 polymer ?
#
loop_
_entity_poly.entity_id
_entity_poly.type
_entity_poly.pdbx_seq_one_letter_code
_entity_poly.pdbx_strand_id
1 'polypeptide(L)'
;MEFFDRADEMAFFEKLTKRKSKTMVALFGRRRIGKTTLLKKVYPDARYFFVDTRSSETLLKDFSSQIFEGSFDNWEGFFRALFRLQEVVIFDEFQNFMRVDQSVFSVLQKVWDENSGRGLLILCGSYVGMMKRIFLDDKAPLFGRCDYKVELNQFRFRDALEMMRSFGYSFEEALEWYSVLGGIPQYLWLLEERTSFEKKIRELFFDRFSPLREEGKNLLIGEFGTEHPGYFSVLEAIGYFDRDAGEIVDRTGMERTKAMKYLSELTNSYGIIERVENLLSRSKRGLRYTIQDNFLSFWMKYIYSRQNAVEFDFEQALTYTIENLEEYIGRTFESTVKSLVPDLYRAEKIPFLPERVGKHWGKIPGTRDKTYEIDLIGESSDRILVFECKWRKAPVGPEVAEELIEKMQYIPDKRVKVPVIISKSGFKANMPKEVLLIDLRDLEESTG
;
A
#
# COMPACT_ATOMS: atom_id res chain seq x y z
N MET A 1 -3.52 16.30 -17.67
CA MET A 1 -3.11 15.18 -16.80
C MET A 1 -3.64 13.92 -17.43
N GLU A 2 -2.74 13.07 -17.90
CA GLU A 2 -3.07 11.75 -18.46
C GLU A 2 -3.64 10.82 -17.37
N PHE A 3 -4.38 9.79 -17.77
CA PHE A 3 -4.99 8.84 -16.84
C PHE A 3 -4.36 7.47 -17.04
N PHE A 4 -3.65 6.98 -16.03
CA PHE A 4 -2.91 5.73 -16.04
C PHE A 4 -3.67 4.63 -15.26
N ASP A 5 -3.49 3.37 -15.68
CA ASP A 5 -4.05 2.17 -15.05
C ASP A 5 -5.61 2.19 -14.94
N ARG A 6 -6.16 1.40 -14.02
CA ARG A 6 -7.56 1.31 -13.61
C ARG A 6 -8.52 0.73 -14.65
N ALA A 7 -8.00 -0.05 -15.59
CA ALA A 7 -8.83 -0.66 -16.64
C ALA A 7 -9.91 -1.58 -16.04
N ASP A 8 -9.54 -2.42 -15.07
CA ASP A 8 -10.46 -3.34 -14.40
C ASP A 8 -11.51 -2.59 -13.56
N GLU A 9 -11.08 -1.57 -12.79
CA GLU A 9 -11.99 -0.78 -11.98
C GLU A 9 -12.94 0.07 -12.84
N MET A 10 -12.46 0.67 -13.92
CA MET A 10 -13.33 1.37 -14.89
C MET A 10 -14.35 0.42 -15.47
N ALA A 11 -13.92 -0.74 -16.00
CA ALA A 11 -14.81 -1.74 -16.57
C ALA A 11 -15.82 -2.28 -15.55
N PHE A 12 -15.45 -2.37 -14.27
CA PHE A 12 -16.35 -2.72 -13.19
C PHE A 12 -17.43 -1.65 -12.98
N PHE A 13 -17.03 -0.38 -12.81
CA PHE A 13 -17.97 0.72 -12.57
C PHE A 13 -18.89 0.96 -13.78
N GLU A 14 -18.39 0.95 -15.01
CA GLU A 14 -19.20 1.10 -16.23
C GLU A 14 -20.32 0.06 -16.38
N LYS A 15 -20.15 -1.14 -15.79
CA LYS A 15 -21.20 -2.18 -15.80
C LYS A 15 -22.34 -1.89 -14.83
N LEU A 16 -22.13 -1.05 -13.80
CA LEU A 16 -23.11 -0.83 -12.74
C LEU A 16 -24.30 0.03 -13.19
N THR A 17 -24.10 0.97 -14.11
CA THR A 17 -25.18 1.82 -14.65
C THR A 17 -26.17 1.05 -15.51
N LYS A 18 -25.81 -0.15 -15.99
CA LYS A 18 -26.66 -1.00 -16.83
C LYS A 18 -27.59 -1.90 -16.02
N ARG A 19 -27.54 -1.85 -14.68
CA ARG A 19 -28.31 -2.74 -13.81
C ARG A 19 -29.76 -2.30 -13.66
N LYS A 20 -30.64 -3.26 -13.38
CA LYS A 20 -32.09 -3.05 -13.24
C LYS A 20 -32.54 -2.79 -11.79
N SER A 21 -31.64 -2.91 -10.82
CA SER A 21 -31.88 -2.74 -9.39
C SER A 21 -30.99 -1.64 -8.82
N LYS A 22 -31.43 -0.98 -7.74
CA LYS A 22 -30.56 -0.11 -6.93
C LYS A 22 -29.28 -0.85 -6.55
N THR A 23 -28.17 -0.12 -6.52
CA THR A 23 -26.85 -0.69 -6.21
C THR A 23 -26.11 0.27 -5.27
N MET A 24 -25.59 -0.24 -4.16
CA MET A 24 -24.73 0.49 -3.24
C MET A 24 -23.30 -0.05 -3.32
N VAL A 25 -22.34 0.85 -3.51
CA VAL A 25 -20.91 0.54 -3.57
C VAL A 25 -20.17 1.30 -2.47
N ALA A 26 -19.44 0.57 -1.63
CA ALA A 26 -18.41 1.17 -0.79
C ALA A 26 -17.08 1.16 -1.55
N LEU A 27 -16.53 2.33 -1.87
CA LEU A 27 -15.22 2.48 -2.51
C LEU A 27 -14.23 3.10 -1.52
N PHE A 28 -13.27 2.34 -1.06
CA PHE A 28 -12.26 2.84 -0.12
C PHE A 28 -10.87 2.59 -0.66
N GLY A 29 -9.91 3.35 -0.16
CA GLY A 29 -8.53 3.28 -0.61
C GLY A 29 -7.79 4.51 -0.11
N ARG A 30 -6.46 4.44 -0.12
CA ARG A 30 -5.58 5.47 0.44
C ARG A 30 -5.92 6.88 -0.08
N ARG A 31 -5.64 7.91 0.71
CA ARG A 31 -5.71 9.30 0.22
C ARG A 31 -4.81 9.42 -1.02
N ARG A 32 -5.20 10.26 -1.99
CA ARG A 32 -4.44 10.52 -3.23
C ARG A 32 -4.26 9.33 -4.20
N ILE A 33 -4.98 8.23 -3.97
CA ILE A 33 -4.94 7.03 -4.84
C ILE A 33 -5.71 7.17 -6.18
N GLY A 34 -6.43 8.28 -6.37
CA GLY A 34 -7.19 8.55 -7.60
C GLY A 34 -8.68 8.17 -7.57
N LYS A 35 -9.28 7.91 -6.40
CA LYS A 35 -10.72 7.59 -6.27
C LYS A 35 -11.63 8.59 -6.98
N THR A 36 -11.49 9.87 -6.63
CA THR A 36 -12.31 10.95 -7.20
C THR A 36 -12.07 11.11 -8.69
N THR A 37 -10.82 10.99 -9.14
CA THR A 37 -10.46 11.04 -10.57
C THR A 37 -11.10 9.90 -11.36
N LEU A 38 -11.03 8.66 -10.84
CA LEU A 38 -11.67 7.49 -11.43
C LEU A 38 -13.18 7.69 -11.53
N LEU A 39 -13.85 8.07 -10.44
CA LEU A 39 -15.30 8.23 -10.42
C LEU A 39 -15.78 9.37 -11.32
N LYS A 40 -15.08 10.50 -11.36
CA LYS A 40 -15.41 11.61 -12.28
C LYS A 40 -15.23 11.22 -13.74
N LYS A 41 -14.26 10.36 -14.05
CA LYS A 41 -14.04 9.85 -15.40
C LYS A 41 -15.15 8.91 -15.85
N VAL A 42 -15.60 8.02 -14.96
CA VAL A 42 -16.65 7.04 -15.28
C VAL A 42 -18.06 7.65 -15.23
N TYR A 43 -18.30 8.60 -14.32
CA TYR A 43 -19.62 9.22 -14.11
C TYR A 43 -19.54 10.75 -14.12
N PRO A 44 -19.34 11.38 -15.29
CA PRO A 44 -19.23 12.84 -15.39
C PRO A 44 -20.50 13.56 -14.93
N ASP A 45 -21.68 12.93 -15.10
CA ASP A 45 -22.99 13.50 -14.76
C ASP A 45 -23.49 13.09 -13.36
N ALA A 46 -22.67 12.42 -12.56
CA ALA A 46 -23.09 11.99 -11.22
C ALA A 46 -23.32 13.19 -10.28
N ARG A 47 -24.33 13.07 -9.42
CA ARG A 47 -24.49 14.00 -8.31
C ARG A 47 -23.44 13.71 -7.25
N TYR A 48 -22.49 14.62 -7.12
CA TYR A 48 -21.36 14.49 -6.20
C TYR A 48 -21.54 15.38 -4.97
N PHE A 49 -21.29 14.80 -3.79
CA PHE A 49 -21.28 15.46 -2.50
C PHE A 49 -19.97 15.18 -1.78
N PHE A 50 -19.31 16.23 -1.28
CA PHE A 50 -18.12 16.09 -0.44
C PHE A 50 -18.50 16.26 1.02
N VAL A 51 -18.30 15.21 1.83
CA VAL A 51 -18.59 15.24 3.26
C VAL A 51 -17.36 15.78 3.98
N ASP A 52 -17.37 17.07 4.30
CA ASP A 52 -16.33 17.69 5.13
C ASP A 52 -16.61 17.53 6.64
N THR A 53 -15.90 18.29 7.48
CA THR A 53 -15.99 18.21 8.95
C THR A 53 -16.82 19.33 9.58
N ARG A 54 -17.61 20.08 8.81
CA ARG A 54 -18.56 21.08 9.32
C ARG A 54 -19.75 20.39 10.00
N SER A 55 -20.59 21.18 10.67
CA SER A 55 -21.75 20.64 11.38
C SER A 55 -22.72 19.92 10.43
N SER A 56 -23.45 18.94 10.96
CA SER A 56 -24.42 18.14 10.22
C SER A 56 -25.49 19.03 9.56
N GLU A 57 -25.94 20.08 10.25
CA GLU A 57 -26.93 21.04 9.74
C GLU A 57 -26.38 21.86 8.57
N THR A 58 -25.10 22.25 8.64
CA THR A 58 -24.44 23.00 7.57
C THR A 58 -24.30 22.13 6.33
N LEU A 59 -23.85 20.88 6.49
CA LEU A 59 -23.76 19.91 5.40
C LEU A 59 -25.14 19.65 4.76
N LEU A 60 -26.17 19.44 5.59
CA LEU A 60 -27.52 19.21 5.10
C LEU A 60 -28.04 20.40 4.28
N LYS A 61 -27.84 21.63 4.76
CA LYS A 61 -28.25 22.85 4.06
C LYS A 61 -27.51 23.00 2.72
N ASP A 62 -26.20 22.80 2.72
CA ASP A 62 -25.38 22.88 1.51
C ASP A 62 -25.77 21.82 0.49
N PHE A 63 -25.97 20.57 0.94
CA PHE A 63 -26.34 19.46 0.06
C PHE A 63 -27.77 19.62 -0.47
N SER A 64 -28.69 20.15 0.35
CA SER A 64 -30.05 20.46 -0.07
C SER A 64 -30.07 21.44 -1.24
N SER A 65 -29.31 22.54 -1.14
CA SER A 65 -29.24 23.57 -2.17
C SER A 65 -28.68 23.06 -3.51
N GLN A 66 -27.98 21.92 -3.51
CA GLN A 66 -27.44 21.29 -4.71
C GLN A 66 -28.47 20.44 -5.48
N ILE A 67 -29.61 20.10 -4.87
CA ILE A 67 -30.63 19.23 -5.49
C ILE A 67 -32.00 19.90 -5.64
N PHE A 68 -32.29 20.95 -4.88
CA PHE A 68 -33.49 21.76 -5.05
C PHE A 68 -33.31 23.16 -4.46
N GLU A 69 -34.17 24.10 -4.86
CA GLU A 69 -34.20 25.44 -4.29
C GLU A 69 -34.81 25.40 -2.87
N GLY A 70 -33.95 25.27 -1.85
CA GLY A 70 -34.36 25.26 -0.45
C GLY A 70 -33.41 24.45 0.44
N SER A 71 -33.88 24.15 1.66
CA SER A 71 -33.21 23.26 2.61
C SER A 71 -34.18 22.20 3.10
N PHE A 72 -33.73 20.95 3.18
CA PHE A 72 -34.47 19.93 3.92
C PHE A 72 -34.26 20.16 5.43
N ASP A 73 -35.26 19.80 6.22
CA ASP A 73 -35.21 19.90 7.69
C ASP A 73 -34.41 18.75 8.32
N ASN A 74 -34.27 17.63 7.61
CA ASN A 74 -33.55 16.45 8.09
C ASN A 74 -32.97 15.60 6.95
N TRP A 75 -32.02 14.74 7.29
CA TRP A 75 -31.36 13.81 6.37
C TRP A 75 -32.31 12.81 5.72
N GLU A 76 -33.39 12.40 6.39
CA GLU A 76 -34.36 11.46 5.82
C GLU A 76 -35.07 12.06 4.61
N GLY A 77 -35.58 13.29 4.75
CA GLY A 77 -36.20 14.03 3.65
C GLY A 77 -35.23 14.26 2.49
N PHE A 78 -33.98 14.63 2.81
CA PHE A 78 -32.93 14.80 1.81
C PHE A 78 -32.65 13.52 1.01
N PHE A 79 -32.37 12.38 1.67
CA PHE A 79 -32.05 11.14 0.96
C PHE A 79 -33.23 10.63 0.12
N ARG A 80 -34.47 10.77 0.62
CA ARG A 80 -35.67 10.38 -0.15
C ARG A 80 -35.80 11.20 -1.43
N ALA A 81 -35.60 12.51 -1.35
CA ALA A 81 -35.61 13.36 -2.53
C ALA A 81 -34.45 13.04 -3.46
N LEU A 82 -33.25 12.86 -2.92
CA LEU A 82 -32.04 12.56 -3.67
C LEU A 82 -32.18 11.32 -4.54
N PHE A 83 -32.61 10.19 -3.97
CA PHE A 83 -32.75 8.93 -4.72
C PHE A 83 -33.91 8.91 -5.71
N ARG A 84 -34.86 9.85 -5.58
CA ARG A 84 -35.91 10.05 -6.58
C ARG A 84 -35.44 10.88 -7.77
N LEU A 85 -34.56 11.86 -7.51
CA LEU A 85 -34.14 12.84 -8.51
C LEU A 85 -32.85 12.46 -9.24
N GLN A 86 -32.01 11.62 -8.65
CA GLN A 86 -30.66 11.34 -9.16
C GLN A 86 -30.47 9.83 -9.38
N GLU A 87 -29.94 9.46 -10.53
CA GLU A 87 -29.63 8.07 -10.87
C GLU A 87 -28.26 7.62 -10.35
N VAL A 88 -27.25 8.49 -10.38
CA VAL A 88 -25.91 8.21 -9.85
C VAL A 88 -25.56 9.25 -8.80
N VAL A 89 -25.31 8.78 -7.58
CA VAL A 89 -25.01 9.62 -6.42
C VAL A 89 -23.69 9.18 -5.82
N ILE A 90 -22.81 10.15 -5.56
CA ILE A 90 -21.49 9.91 -4.99
C ILE A 90 -21.34 10.76 -3.73
N PHE A 91 -21.07 10.13 -2.60
CA PHE A 91 -20.60 10.80 -1.39
C PHE A 91 -19.12 10.51 -1.20
N ASP A 92 -18.30 11.55 -1.29
CA ASP A 92 -16.86 11.46 -1.05
C ASP A 92 -16.51 11.87 0.38
N GLU A 93 -15.45 11.24 0.89
CA GLU A 93 -15.07 11.24 2.30
C GLU A 93 -16.23 10.89 3.27
N PHE A 94 -17.08 9.94 2.86
CA PHE A 94 -18.29 9.51 3.58
C PHE A 94 -18.03 9.11 5.04
N GLN A 95 -16.84 8.62 5.35
CA GLN A 95 -16.46 8.28 6.72
C GLN A 95 -16.44 9.47 7.69
N ASN A 96 -16.39 10.71 7.19
CA ASN A 96 -16.44 11.90 8.04
C ASN A 96 -17.75 12.01 8.83
N PHE A 97 -18.85 11.39 8.38
CA PHE A 97 -20.07 11.26 9.20
C PHE A 97 -19.84 10.55 10.53
N MET A 98 -18.80 9.71 10.68
CA MET A 98 -18.46 9.13 11.99
C MET A 98 -18.11 10.20 13.04
N ARG A 99 -17.56 11.33 12.59
CA ARG A 99 -17.15 12.47 13.43
C ARG A 99 -18.22 13.56 13.49
N VAL A 100 -18.93 13.77 12.38
CA VAL A 100 -19.93 14.84 12.25
C VAL A 100 -21.27 14.43 12.84
N ASP A 101 -21.85 13.31 12.39
CA ASP A 101 -23.17 12.84 12.81
C ASP A 101 -23.38 11.37 12.43
N GLN A 102 -23.25 10.48 13.42
CA GLN A 102 -23.40 9.05 13.21
C GLN A 102 -24.83 8.61 12.92
N SER A 103 -25.83 9.44 13.23
CA SER A 103 -27.24 9.09 12.98
C SER A 103 -27.54 8.94 11.48
N VAL A 104 -26.76 9.65 10.63
CA VAL A 104 -26.86 9.59 9.16
C VAL A 104 -26.76 8.17 8.63
N PHE A 105 -25.95 7.30 9.24
CA PHE A 105 -25.83 5.91 8.79
C PHE A 105 -27.13 5.13 8.95
N SER A 106 -27.83 5.31 10.07
CA SER A 106 -29.12 4.65 10.34
C SER A 106 -30.24 5.23 9.48
N VAL A 107 -30.22 6.55 9.27
CA VAL A 107 -31.17 7.23 8.37
C VAL A 107 -30.99 6.77 6.93
N LEU A 108 -29.75 6.72 6.45
CA LEU A 108 -29.43 6.22 5.11
C LEU A 108 -29.85 4.76 4.95
N GLN A 109 -29.58 3.91 5.95
CA GLN A 109 -30.02 2.52 5.94
C GLN A 109 -31.55 2.43 5.74
N LYS A 110 -32.32 3.13 6.57
CA LYS A 110 -33.79 3.15 6.49
C LYS A 110 -34.27 3.57 5.10
N VAL A 111 -33.78 4.72 4.61
CA VAL A 111 -34.21 5.26 3.31
C VAL A 111 -33.77 4.36 2.16
N TRP A 112 -32.56 3.80 2.24
CA TRP A 112 -32.06 2.88 1.24
C TRP A 112 -32.88 1.61 1.19
N ASP A 113 -33.19 0.97 2.32
CA ASP A 113 -33.96 -0.27 2.39
C ASP A 113 -35.37 -0.09 1.77
N GLU A 114 -36.02 1.04 2.04
CA GLU A 114 -37.34 1.39 1.49
C GLU A 114 -37.34 1.83 0.01
N ASN A 115 -36.18 2.26 -0.52
CA ASN A 115 -36.08 2.72 -1.91
C ASN A 115 -36.29 1.56 -2.90
N SER A 116 -37.25 1.69 -3.83
CA SER A 116 -37.47 0.71 -4.91
C SER A 116 -36.92 1.16 -6.26
N GLY A 117 -36.17 2.28 -6.30
CA GLY A 117 -35.57 2.83 -7.51
C GLY A 117 -34.42 2.00 -8.08
N ARG A 118 -33.75 2.55 -9.10
CA ARG A 118 -32.60 1.92 -9.79
C ARG A 118 -31.29 2.67 -9.57
N GLY A 119 -31.24 3.57 -8.58
CA GLY A 119 -30.09 4.43 -8.35
C GLY A 119 -28.82 3.67 -7.98
N LEU A 120 -27.68 4.19 -8.45
CA LEU A 120 -26.34 3.81 -8.05
C LEU A 120 -25.84 4.78 -6.99
N LEU A 121 -25.59 4.27 -5.78
CA LEU A 121 -25.02 5.03 -4.68
C LEU A 121 -23.58 4.57 -4.45
N ILE A 122 -22.63 5.49 -4.56
CA ILE A 122 -21.22 5.25 -4.29
C ILE A 122 -20.81 6.05 -3.05
N LEU A 123 -20.36 5.33 -2.03
CA LEU A 123 -19.89 5.90 -0.77
C LEU A 123 -18.38 5.69 -0.74
N CYS A 124 -17.61 6.77 -0.93
CA CYS A 124 -16.17 6.68 -0.98
C CYS A 124 -15.45 7.36 0.19
N GLY A 125 -14.26 6.84 0.52
CA GLY A 125 -13.51 7.31 1.68
C GLY A 125 -12.02 7.02 1.62
N SER A 126 -11.22 7.97 2.12
CA SER A 126 -9.77 7.87 2.17
C SER A 126 -9.22 7.12 3.38
N TYR A 127 -10.00 7.01 4.46
CA TYR A 127 -9.59 6.30 5.67
C TYR A 127 -10.13 4.88 5.67
N VAL A 128 -9.27 3.95 5.24
CA VAL A 128 -9.65 2.54 4.98
C VAL A 128 -10.19 1.88 6.24
N GLY A 129 -9.57 2.11 7.41
CA GLY A 129 -10.04 1.52 8.66
C GLY A 129 -11.42 2.04 9.08
N MET A 130 -11.70 3.32 8.87
CA MET A 130 -13.03 3.88 9.14
C MET A 130 -14.08 3.33 8.18
N MET A 131 -13.77 3.24 6.88
CA MET A 131 -14.66 2.64 5.90
C MET A 131 -14.93 1.16 6.20
N LYS A 132 -13.91 0.40 6.62
CA LYS A 132 -14.09 -0.99 7.09
C LYS A 132 -15.02 -1.04 8.29
N ARG A 133 -14.91 -0.15 9.28
CA ARG A 133 -15.85 -0.09 10.41
C ARG A 133 -17.29 0.23 9.98
N ILE A 134 -17.50 1.10 9.00
CA ILE A 134 -18.86 1.48 8.56
C ILE A 134 -19.55 0.33 7.80
N PHE A 135 -18.80 -0.46 7.01
CA PHE A 135 -19.40 -1.40 6.05
C PHE A 135 -19.09 -2.88 6.31
N LEU A 136 -18.11 -3.19 7.17
CA LEU A 136 -17.68 -4.56 7.50
C LEU A 136 -17.92 -4.96 8.96
N ASP A 137 -18.14 -4.01 9.87
CA ASP A 137 -18.48 -4.31 11.27
C ASP A 137 -19.94 -4.78 11.35
N ASP A 138 -20.19 -5.94 11.96
CA ASP A 138 -21.52 -6.55 12.05
C ASP A 138 -22.51 -5.71 12.87
N LYS A 139 -22.00 -4.78 13.69
CA LYS A 139 -22.80 -3.84 14.47
C LYS A 139 -23.11 -2.54 13.73
N ALA A 140 -22.50 -2.29 12.57
CA ALA A 140 -22.71 -1.06 11.84
C ALA A 140 -24.06 -1.06 11.08
N PRO A 141 -24.81 0.07 11.05
CA PRO A 141 -26.10 0.14 10.34
C PRO A 141 -26.04 -0.26 8.86
N LEU A 142 -24.93 0.04 8.18
CA LEU A 142 -24.75 -0.26 6.76
C LEU A 142 -24.15 -1.66 6.50
N PHE A 143 -23.98 -2.48 7.54
CA PHE A 143 -23.48 -3.84 7.40
C PHE A 143 -24.39 -4.70 6.51
N GLY A 144 -23.80 -5.33 5.50
CA GLY A 144 -24.52 -6.19 4.55
C GLY A 144 -25.41 -5.44 3.55
N ARG A 145 -25.36 -4.09 3.48
CA ARG A 145 -26.18 -3.29 2.55
C ARG A 145 -25.44 -2.90 1.27
N CYS A 146 -24.11 -2.93 1.28
CA CYS A 146 -23.32 -2.76 0.07
C CYS A 146 -23.37 -4.02 -0.78
N ASP A 147 -23.79 -3.86 -2.03
CA ASP A 147 -23.69 -4.89 -3.07
C ASP A 147 -22.22 -5.15 -3.43
N TYR A 148 -21.41 -4.08 -3.40
CA TYR A 148 -19.99 -4.14 -3.74
C TYR A 148 -19.14 -3.36 -2.76
N LYS A 149 -17.98 -3.94 -2.44
CA LYS A 149 -16.95 -3.36 -1.59
C LYS A 149 -15.66 -3.37 -2.41
N VAL A 150 -15.22 -2.19 -2.81
CA VAL A 150 -14.09 -2.01 -3.72
C VAL A 150 -12.97 -1.32 -2.95
N GLU A 151 -11.82 -1.98 -2.87
CA GLU A 151 -10.60 -1.42 -2.33
C GLU A 151 -9.70 -0.98 -3.49
N LEU A 152 -9.52 0.33 -3.67
CA LEU A 152 -8.60 0.88 -4.66
C LEU A 152 -7.18 0.86 -4.11
N ASN A 153 -6.37 -0.04 -4.64
CA ASN A 153 -5.00 -0.27 -4.21
C ASN A 153 -4.01 0.68 -4.89
N GLN A 154 -2.78 0.71 -4.38
CA GLN A 154 -1.67 1.42 -5.05
C GLN A 154 -1.35 0.75 -6.38
N PHE A 155 -0.79 1.52 -7.31
CA PHE A 155 -0.22 0.97 -8.53
C PHE A 155 0.80 -0.11 -8.18
N ARG A 156 0.72 -1.24 -8.91
CA ARG A 156 1.83 -2.19 -8.89
C ARG A 156 3.00 -1.55 -9.59
N PHE A 157 4.19 -2.11 -9.42
CA PHE A 157 5.38 -1.56 -10.04
C PHE A 157 5.24 -1.42 -11.56
N ARG A 158 4.59 -2.38 -12.25
CA ARG A 158 4.31 -2.31 -13.70
C ARG A 158 3.54 -1.05 -14.10
N ASP A 159 2.47 -0.73 -13.38
CA ASP A 159 1.60 0.42 -13.70
C ASP A 159 2.30 1.75 -13.33
N ALA A 160 3.05 1.76 -12.22
CA ALA A 160 3.89 2.89 -11.84
C ALA A 160 5.04 3.13 -12.84
N LEU A 161 5.61 2.06 -13.38
CA LEU A 161 6.65 2.09 -14.41
C LEU A 161 6.14 2.72 -15.70
N GLU A 162 4.92 2.39 -16.15
CA GLU A 162 4.31 3.01 -17.32
C GLU A 162 4.22 4.52 -17.17
N MET A 163 3.69 4.97 -16.03
CA MET A 163 3.58 6.39 -15.71
C MET A 163 4.96 7.07 -15.64
N MET A 164 5.94 6.49 -14.95
CA MET A 164 7.29 7.07 -14.86
C MET A 164 8.03 7.06 -16.21
N ARG A 165 7.80 6.07 -17.06
CA ARG A 165 8.33 6.05 -18.44
C ARG A 165 7.77 7.19 -19.28
N SER A 166 6.49 7.56 -19.12
CA SER A 166 5.92 8.73 -19.80
C SER A 166 6.60 10.05 -19.38
N PHE A 167 7.20 10.11 -18.19
CA PHE A 167 8.00 11.24 -17.72
C PHE A 167 9.47 11.14 -18.14
N GLY A 168 9.89 10.02 -18.75
CA GLY A 168 11.25 9.78 -19.26
C GLY A 168 12.19 9.06 -18.30
N TYR A 169 11.69 8.44 -17.23
CA TYR A 169 12.53 7.64 -16.31
C TYR A 169 12.88 6.27 -16.90
N SER A 170 14.10 5.83 -16.64
CA SER A 170 14.56 4.46 -16.90
C SER A 170 13.95 3.44 -15.93
N PHE A 171 14.08 2.15 -16.23
CA PHE A 171 13.63 1.07 -15.35
C PHE A 171 14.31 1.11 -13.97
N GLU A 172 15.61 1.38 -13.95
CA GLU A 172 16.37 1.53 -12.71
C GLU A 172 15.86 2.71 -11.88
N GLU A 173 15.75 3.91 -12.46
CA GLU A 173 15.21 5.09 -11.75
C GLU A 173 13.78 4.85 -11.26
N ALA A 174 12.96 4.13 -12.03
CA ALA A 174 11.60 3.76 -11.63
C ALA A 174 11.59 2.86 -10.39
N LEU A 175 12.50 1.89 -10.28
CA LEU A 175 12.64 1.05 -9.08
C LEU A 175 13.07 1.87 -7.86
N GLU A 176 13.99 2.83 -8.05
CA GLU A 176 14.43 3.73 -6.98
C GLU A 176 13.27 4.61 -6.49
N TRP A 177 12.50 5.20 -7.40
CA TRP A 177 11.35 6.03 -7.04
C TRP A 177 10.18 5.23 -6.47
N TYR A 178 9.90 4.03 -7.00
CA TYR A 178 8.86 3.15 -6.44
C TYR A 178 9.21 2.70 -5.02
N SER A 179 10.50 2.50 -4.74
CA SER A 179 10.99 2.20 -3.40
C SER A 179 10.76 3.34 -2.40
N VAL A 180 10.81 4.59 -2.86
CA VAL A 180 10.63 5.79 -2.03
C VAL A 180 9.17 6.21 -1.92
N LEU A 181 8.40 6.20 -3.01
CA LEU A 181 7.05 6.77 -3.10
C LEU A 181 5.94 5.72 -3.16
N GLY A 182 6.28 4.46 -3.45
CA GLY A 182 5.30 3.42 -3.73
C GLY A 182 4.49 3.68 -4.99
N GLY A 183 3.29 3.14 -5.03
CA GLY A 183 2.38 3.23 -6.17
C GLY A 183 1.28 4.28 -6.02
N ILE A 184 1.47 5.31 -5.19
CA ILE A 184 0.47 6.37 -5.02
C ILE A 184 0.53 7.32 -6.23
N PRO A 185 -0.50 7.39 -7.09
CA PRO A 185 -0.42 8.13 -8.35
C PRO A 185 -0.08 9.61 -8.16
N GLN A 186 -0.68 10.30 -7.19
CA GLN A 186 -0.38 11.71 -6.94
C GLN A 186 1.07 11.95 -6.50
N TYR A 187 1.70 11.00 -5.80
CA TYR A 187 3.11 11.14 -5.41
C TYR A 187 4.01 10.96 -6.63
N LEU A 188 3.70 9.98 -7.49
CA LEU A 188 4.40 9.78 -8.76
C LEU A 188 4.26 10.99 -9.69
N TRP A 189 3.13 11.69 -9.70
CA TRP A 189 2.95 12.92 -10.47
C TRP A 189 3.91 14.05 -10.06
N LEU A 190 4.46 14.03 -8.84
CA LEU A 190 5.48 15.00 -8.42
C LEU A 190 6.83 14.78 -9.12
N LEU A 191 6.98 13.67 -9.85
CA LEU A 191 8.15 13.33 -10.66
C LEU A 191 8.05 13.80 -12.11
N GLU A 192 6.91 14.35 -12.55
CA GLU A 192 6.72 14.80 -13.94
C GLU A 192 7.83 15.78 -14.37
N GLU A 193 8.19 16.71 -13.49
CA GLU A 193 9.34 17.58 -13.70
C GLU A 193 10.64 16.91 -13.25
N ARG A 194 11.41 16.41 -14.21
CA ARG A 194 12.68 15.73 -13.94
C ARG A 194 13.75 16.66 -13.40
N THR A 195 14.35 16.25 -12.29
CA THR A 195 15.61 16.77 -11.75
C THR A 195 16.50 15.60 -11.34
N SER A 196 17.72 15.87 -10.86
CA SER A 196 18.56 14.79 -10.30
C SER A 196 17.88 14.15 -9.10
N PHE A 197 18.15 12.86 -8.86
CA PHE A 197 17.50 12.10 -7.79
C PHE A 197 17.62 12.79 -6.42
N GLU A 198 18.84 13.20 -6.04
CA GLU A 198 19.10 13.90 -4.77
C GLU A 198 18.34 15.24 -4.69
N LYS A 199 18.35 16.03 -5.77
CA LYS A 199 17.63 17.30 -5.80
C LYS A 199 16.12 17.07 -5.65
N LYS A 200 15.57 16.05 -6.31
CA LYS A 200 14.15 15.73 -6.19
C LYS A 200 13.80 15.23 -4.78
N ILE A 201 14.62 14.38 -4.15
CA ILE A 201 14.42 13.96 -2.75
C ILE A 201 14.39 15.16 -1.81
N ARG A 202 15.32 16.10 -1.98
CA ARG A 202 15.33 17.36 -1.23
C ARG A 202 14.02 18.13 -1.39
N GLU A 203 13.60 18.38 -2.64
CA GLU A 203 12.39 19.13 -2.99
C GLU A 203 11.11 18.47 -2.44
N LEU A 204 11.07 17.13 -2.41
CA LEU A 204 9.89 16.38 -1.99
C LEU A 204 9.76 16.28 -0.47
N PHE A 205 10.87 16.19 0.26
CA PHE A 205 10.86 15.80 1.67
C PHE A 205 11.57 16.76 2.65
N PHE A 206 12.66 17.43 2.24
CA PHE A 206 13.57 18.11 3.16
C PHE A 206 13.43 19.62 3.13
N ASP A 207 13.22 20.22 1.97
CA ASP A 207 13.00 21.66 1.85
C ASP A 207 11.81 22.10 2.73
N ARG A 208 11.85 23.35 3.20
CA ARG A 208 10.87 23.89 4.16
C ARG A 208 9.41 23.74 3.71
N PHE A 209 9.16 23.84 2.40
CA PHE A 209 7.83 23.76 1.79
C PHE A 209 7.59 22.46 1.03
N SER A 210 8.39 21.44 1.32
CA SER A 210 8.30 20.12 0.72
C SER A 210 6.89 19.52 0.86
N PRO A 211 6.26 19.07 -0.24
CA PRO A 211 4.88 18.59 -0.21
C PRO A 211 4.71 17.28 0.57
N LEU A 212 5.77 16.49 0.74
CA LEU A 212 5.71 15.18 1.42
C LEU A 212 6.29 15.18 2.84
N ARG A 213 6.85 16.31 3.31
CA ARG A 213 7.44 16.42 4.65
C ARG A 213 6.45 16.11 5.77
N GLU A 214 5.27 16.75 5.73
CA GLU A 214 4.21 16.52 6.74
C GLU A 214 3.19 15.46 6.29
N GLU A 215 3.30 14.93 5.08
CA GLU A 215 2.27 14.09 4.48
C GLU A 215 2.05 12.78 5.25
N GLY A 216 3.13 12.09 5.66
CA GLY A 216 3.02 10.88 6.46
C GLY A 216 2.32 11.12 7.80
N LYS A 217 2.63 12.26 8.45
CA LYS A 217 1.99 12.66 9.70
C LYS A 217 0.51 12.96 9.52
N ASN A 218 0.17 13.79 8.52
CA ASN A 218 -1.21 14.16 8.21
C ASN A 218 -2.08 12.94 7.94
N LEU A 219 -1.51 11.98 7.22
CA LEU A 219 -2.16 10.74 6.85
C LEU A 219 -2.48 9.86 8.06
N LEU A 220 -1.51 9.66 8.95
CA LEU A 220 -1.70 8.83 10.15
C LEU A 220 -2.62 9.50 11.17
N ILE A 221 -2.49 10.82 11.37
CA ILE A 221 -3.41 11.57 12.25
C ILE A 221 -4.83 11.56 11.67
N GLY A 222 -4.98 11.67 10.36
CA GLY A 222 -6.27 11.54 9.69
C GLY A 222 -6.97 10.21 10.00
N GLU A 223 -6.22 9.11 9.93
CA GLU A 223 -6.72 7.74 10.17
C GLU A 223 -7.00 7.47 11.66
N PHE A 224 -6.10 7.89 12.57
CA PHE A 224 -6.15 7.50 13.99
C PHE A 224 -6.79 8.54 14.92
N GLY A 225 -6.92 9.79 14.48
CA GLY A 225 -7.41 10.88 15.34
C GLY A 225 -6.52 11.11 16.56
N THR A 226 -7.12 11.28 17.74
CA THR A 226 -6.41 11.62 18.99
C THR A 226 -5.57 10.46 19.53
N GLU A 227 -5.82 9.22 19.12
CA GLU A 227 -5.06 8.04 19.56
C GLU A 227 -3.73 7.84 18.82
N HIS A 228 -3.41 8.71 17.85
CA HIS A 228 -2.23 8.58 16.99
C HIS A 228 -0.90 8.33 17.71
N PRO A 229 -0.56 8.91 18.90
CA PRO A 229 0.80 8.78 19.44
C PRO A 229 1.21 7.31 19.68
N GLY A 230 0.29 6.47 20.13
CA GLY A 230 0.57 5.06 20.38
C GLY A 230 0.83 4.27 19.10
N TYR A 231 0.07 4.55 18.04
CA TYR A 231 0.28 3.94 16.73
C TYR A 231 1.60 4.38 16.10
N PHE A 232 1.97 5.65 16.23
CA PHE A 232 3.25 6.16 15.75
C PHE A 232 4.43 5.45 16.43
N SER A 233 4.38 5.25 17.75
CA SER A 233 5.44 4.52 18.44
C SER A 233 5.58 3.07 17.95
N VAL A 234 4.47 2.38 17.64
CA VAL A 234 4.52 1.03 17.06
C VAL A 234 5.10 1.04 15.65
N LEU A 235 4.69 1.99 14.81
CA LEU A 235 5.23 2.12 13.45
C LEU A 235 6.71 2.49 13.44
N GLU A 236 7.16 3.38 14.31
CA GLU A 236 8.58 3.70 14.52
C GLU A 236 9.36 2.47 15.03
N ALA A 237 8.77 1.72 15.96
CA ALA A 237 9.33 0.47 16.47
C ALA A 237 9.37 -0.64 15.43
N ILE A 238 8.63 -0.59 14.33
CA ILE A 238 8.77 -1.46 13.14
C ILE A 238 9.82 -0.87 12.18
N GLY A 239 9.76 0.43 11.91
CA GLY A 239 10.62 1.12 10.96
C GLY A 239 10.54 0.51 9.57
N TYR A 240 11.70 0.26 8.96
CA TYR A 240 11.83 -0.36 7.63
C TYR A 240 12.35 -1.82 7.70
N PHE A 241 12.19 -2.48 8.86
CA PHE A 241 12.60 -3.88 9.07
C PHE A 241 11.37 -4.75 9.26
N ASP A 242 11.54 -6.04 8.97
CA ASP A 242 10.58 -7.07 9.38
C ASP A 242 10.89 -7.43 10.83
N ARG A 243 10.02 -7.02 11.76
CA ARG A 243 10.26 -7.21 13.21
C ARG A 243 9.23 -8.11 13.84
N ASP A 244 9.65 -8.96 14.77
CA ASP A 244 8.70 -9.75 15.54
C ASP A 244 7.99 -8.91 16.62
N ALA A 245 6.89 -9.44 17.15
CA ALA A 245 6.09 -8.73 18.14
C ALA A 245 6.86 -8.45 19.45
N GLY A 246 7.82 -9.30 19.82
CA GLY A 246 8.67 -9.09 21.00
C GLY A 246 9.58 -7.89 20.81
N GLU A 247 10.30 -7.83 19.69
CA GLU A 247 11.16 -6.70 19.33
C GLU A 247 10.39 -5.38 19.29
N ILE A 248 9.17 -5.39 18.74
CA ILE A 248 8.31 -4.20 18.66
C ILE A 248 7.92 -3.75 20.07
N VAL A 249 7.42 -4.65 20.93
CA VAL A 249 7.05 -4.34 22.31
C VAL A 249 8.23 -3.71 23.05
N ASP A 250 9.40 -4.33 22.98
CA ASP A 250 10.59 -3.88 23.69
C ASP A 250 11.05 -2.49 23.21
N ARG A 251 10.99 -2.23 21.90
CA ARG A 251 11.34 -0.92 21.31
C ARG A 251 10.34 0.18 21.66
N THR A 252 9.05 -0.14 21.75
CA THR A 252 8.02 0.85 22.11
C THR A 252 8.09 1.26 23.58
N GLY A 253 8.62 0.41 24.46
CA GLY A 253 8.57 0.62 25.91
C GLY A 253 7.15 0.59 26.50
N MET A 254 6.14 0.16 25.74
CA MET A 254 4.76 0.06 26.19
C MET A 254 4.52 -1.23 26.97
N GLU A 255 3.43 -1.25 27.76
CA GLU A 255 2.88 -2.50 28.27
C GLU A 255 2.48 -3.41 27.09
N ARG A 256 2.79 -4.71 27.22
CA ARG A 256 2.67 -5.70 26.14
C ARG A 256 1.25 -5.75 25.57
N THR A 257 0.22 -5.78 26.41
CA THR A 257 -1.18 -5.83 25.98
C THR A 257 -1.56 -4.61 25.16
N LYS A 258 -1.10 -3.42 25.58
CA LYS A 258 -1.30 -2.16 24.83
C LYS A 258 -0.59 -2.17 23.47
N ALA A 259 0.68 -2.56 23.41
CA ALA A 259 1.42 -2.66 22.15
C ALA A 259 0.79 -3.69 21.19
N MET A 260 0.38 -4.86 21.72
CA MET A 260 -0.29 -5.90 20.93
C MET A 260 -1.66 -5.45 20.41
N LYS A 261 -2.40 -4.62 21.17
CA LYS A 261 -3.64 -4.00 20.70
C LYS A 261 -3.37 -3.13 19.47
N TYR A 262 -2.42 -2.19 19.56
CA TYR A 262 -2.08 -1.32 18.43
C TYR A 262 -1.56 -2.10 17.23
N LEU A 263 -0.72 -3.12 17.45
CA LEU A 263 -0.22 -3.99 16.38
C LEU A 263 -1.37 -4.72 15.67
N SER A 264 -2.35 -5.23 16.43
CA SER A 264 -3.55 -5.86 15.90
C SER A 264 -4.40 -4.89 15.09
N GLU A 265 -4.61 -3.66 15.59
CA GLU A 265 -5.40 -2.64 14.90
C GLU A 265 -4.70 -2.16 13.61
N LEU A 266 -3.39 -1.90 13.66
CA LEU A 266 -2.59 -1.53 12.48
C LEU A 266 -2.64 -2.61 11.39
N THR A 267 -2.65 -3.88 11.79
CA THR A 267 -2.70 -5.02 10.85
C THR A 267 -4.10 -5.27 10.32
N ASN A 268 -5.09 -5.42 11.21
CA ASN A 268 -6.40 -5.98 10.87
C ASN A 268 -7.44 -4.90 10.56
N SER A 269 -7.36 -3.74 11.22
CA SER A 269 -8.34 -2.67 11.06
C SER A 269 -7.88 -1.67 10.00
N TYR A 270 -6.65 -1.18 10.11
CA TYR A 270 -6.13 -0.11 9.26
C TYR A 270 -5.41 -0.62 8.01
N GLY A 271 -4.81 -1.81 8.06
CA GLY A 271 -4.04 -2.37 6.95
C GLY A 271 -2.79 -1.54 6.61
N ILE A 272 -2.18 -0.90 7.61
CA ILE A 272 -0.95 -0.10 7.43
C ILE A 272 0.29 -0.99 7.51
N ILE A 273 0.20 -2.07 8.29
CA ILE A 273 1.26 -3.07 8.41
C ILE A 273 0.73 -4.43 7.96
N GLU A 274 1.61 -5.28 7.45
CA GLU A 274 1.30 -6.69 7.16
C GLU A 274 2.10 -7.63 8.02
N ARG A 275 1.62 -8.87 8.04
CA ARG A 275 2.34 -10.00 8.62
C ARG A 275 3.25 -10.60 7.57
N VAL A 276 4.54 -10.66 7.88
CA VAL A 276 5.51 -11.41 7.08
C VAL A 276 5.57 -12.82 7.64
N GLU A 277 5.05 -13.77 6.85
CA GLU A 277 5.08 -15.19 7.18
C GLU A 277 6.41 -15.82 6.79
N ASN A 278 6.86 -16.77 7.59
CA ASN A 278 7.96 -17.67 7.23
C ASN A 278 7.40 -18.77 6.34
N LEU A 279 7.60 -18.65 5.03
CA LEU A 279 6.78 -19.36 4.04
C LEU A 279 6.78 -20.89 4.19
N LEU A 280 7.95 -21.48 4.44
CA LEU A 280 8.12 -22.93 4.57
C LEU A 280 7.94 -23.43 6.03
N SER A 281 7.79 -22.51 6.99
CA SER A 281 7.55 -22.89 8.39
C SER A 281 6.11 -23.34 8.58
N ARG A 282 5.94 -24.52 9.20
CA ARG A 282 4.63 -24.98 9.68
C ARG A 282 4.18 -24.29 10.98
N SER A 283 5.09 -23.58 11.63
CA SER A 283 4.85 -22.88 12.89
C SER A 283 4.50 -21.42 12.63
N LYS A 284 3.44 -20.94 13.29
CA LYS A 284 3.11 -19.50 13.35
C LYS A 284 4.02 -18.70 14.29
N ARG A 285 4.90 -19.37 15.07
CA ARG A 285 5.90 -18.70 15.90
C ARG A 285 6.95 -18.01 15.02
N GLY A 286 7.35 -16.82 15.42
CA GLY A 286 8.33 -16.02 14.68
C GLY A 286 7.71 -15.11 13.61
N LEU A 287 6.38 -14.99 13.56
CA LEU A 287 5.68 -14.03 12.71
C LEU A 287 6.27 -12.61 12.86
N ARG A 288 6.65 -12.01 11.73
CA ARG A 288 7.18 -10.64 11.68
C ARG A 288 6.13 -9.67 11.13
N TYR A 289 6.37 -8.39 11.33
CA TYR A 289 5.51 -7.30 10.87
C TYR A 289 6.33 -6.27 10.12
N THR A 290 5.75 -5.73 9.05
CA THR A 290 6.39 -4.74 8.19
C THR A 290 5.39 -3.68 7.73
N ILE A 291 5.86 -2.47 7.45
CA ILE A 291 5.02 -1.38 6.90
C ILE A 291 4.81 -1.66 5.41
N GLN A 292 3.55 -1.77 4.97
CA GLN A 292 3.22 -2.14 3.59
C GLN A 292 3.51 -1.02 2.58
N ASP A 293 3.30 0.23 3.01
CA ASP A 293 3.35 1.41 2.16
C ASP A 293 4.80 1.92 2.08
N ASN A 294 5.42 1.82 0.89
CA ASN A 294 6.81 2.24 0.65
C ASN A 294 7.04 3.71 1.05
N PHE A 295 6.11 4.60 0.72
CA PHE A 295 6.20 6.00 1.12
C PHE A 295 6.20 6.17 2.64
N LEU A 296 5.29 5.49 3.33
CA LEU A 296 5.20 5.57 4.78
C LEU A 296 6.44 4.97 5.46
N SER A 297 6.97 3.87 4.93
CA SER A 297 8.21 3.24 5.42
C SER A 297 9.41 4.19 5.28
N PHE A 298 9.58 4.79 4.10
CA PHE A 298 10.62 5.79 3.83
C PHE A 298 10.47 7.00 4.78
N TRP A 299 9.25 7.53 4.85
CA TRP A 299 8.92 8.69 5.69
C TRP A 299 9.18 8.41 7.17
N MET A 300 8.80 7.23 7.67
CA MET A 300 9.04 6.84 9.06
C MET A 300 10.54 6.81 9.37
N LYS A 301 11.34 6.23 8.46
CA LYS A 301 12.79 6.06 8.64
C LYS A 301 13.57 7.36 8.54
N TYR A 302 13.34 8.15 7.49
CA TYR A 302 14.20 9.30 7.15
C TYR A 302 13.64 10.65 7.59
N ILE A 303 12.31 10.75 7.77
CA ILE A 303 11.66 12.01 8.15
C ILE A 303 11.23 11.97 9.61
N TYR A 304 10.37 11.05 10.01
CA TYR A 304 9.82 11.01 11.36
C TYR A 304 10.86 10.70 12.44
N SER A 305 11.59 9.58 12.31
CA SER A 305 12.63 9.20 13.28
C SER A 305 13.83 10.16 13.30
N ARG A 306 13.90 11.09 12.34
CA ARG A 306 14.92 12.15 12.26
C ARG A 306 14.31 13.55 12.28
N GLN A 307 13.10 13.72 12.79
CA GLN A 307 12.36 15.00 12.74
C GLN A 307 13.16 16.19 13.27
N ASN A 308 13.96 16.01 14.33
CA ASN A 308 14.82 17.08 14.86
C ASN A 308 15.91 17.49 13.85
N ALA A 309 16.58 16.53 13.22
CA ALA A 309 17.57 16.85 12.19
C ALA A 309 16.89 17.49 10.97
N VAL A 310 15.74 16.97 10.53
CA VAL A 310 14.97 17.54 9.43
C VAL A 310 14.51 18.99 9.72
N GLU A 311 14.24 19.32 10.99
CA GLU A 311 13.84 20.67 11.42
C GLU A 311 15.01 21.64 11.54
N PHE A 312 16.11 21.23 12.18
CA PHE A 312 17.20 22.13 12.56
C PHE A 312 18.44 22.06 11.67
N ASP A 313 18.65 20.95 10.95
CA ASP A 313 19.79 20.70 10.06
C ASP A 313 19.38 19.76 8.91
N PHE A 314 18.50 20.26 8.04
CA PHE A 314 17.94 19.45 6.96
C PHE A 314 19.00 18.97 5.96
N GLU A 315 20.13 19.69 5.85
CA GLU A 315 21.27 19.32 5.00
C GLU A 315 21.96 18.04 5.51
N GLN A 316 22.20 17.95 6.81
CA GLN A 316 22.73 16.73 7.42
C GLN A 316 21.71 15.58 7.32
N ALA A 317 20.42 15.85 7.49
CA ALA A 317 19.36 14.85 7.34
C ALA A 317 19.27 14.31 5.90
N LEU A 318 19.37 15.19 4.90
CA LEU A 318 19.42 14.83 3.48
C LEU A 318 20.68 14.00 3.19
N THR A 319 21.86 14.46 3.61
CA THR A 319 23.13 13.75 3.38
C THR A 319 23.07 12.32 3.91
N TYR A 320 22.63 12.16 5.17
CA TYR A 320 22.44 10.83 5.76
C TYR A 320 21.46 9.97 4.95
N THR A 321 20.38 10.57 4.45
CA THR A 321 19.37 9.85 3.66
C THR A 321 19.98 9.33 2.36
N ILE A 322 20.71 10.17 1.62
CA ILE A 322 21.36 9.80 0.36
C ILE A 322 22.44 8.72 0.58
N GLU A 323 23.26 8.86 1.62
CA GLU A 323 24.31 7.88 1.94
C GLU A 323 23.77 6.49 2.31
N ASN A 324 22.58 6.42 2.89
CA ASN A 324 21.96 5.17 3.35
C ASN A 324 20.87 4.65 2.39
N LEU A 325 20.67 5.30 1.24
CA LEU A 325 19.55 5.01 0.36
C LEU A 325 19.70 3.66 -0.35
N GLU A 326 20.91 3.25 -0.71
CA GLU A 326 21.18 1.97 -1.39
C GLU A 326 20.73 0.77 -0.54
N GLU A 327 20.98 0.81 0.78
CA GLU A 327 20.51 -0.23 1.71
C GLU A 327 18.98 -0.26 1.79
N TYR A 328 18.35 0.92 1.86
CA TYR A 328 16.89 1.03 1.94
C TYR A 328 16.23 0.48 0.67
N ILE A 329 16.70 0.89 -0.50
CA ILE A 329 16.18 0.42 -1.80
C ILE A 329 16.41 -1.09 -1.93
N GLY A 330 17.53 -1.63 -1.44
CA GLY A 330 17.78 -3.07 -1.47
C GLY A 330 16.69 -3.90 -0.81
N ARG A 331 16.10 -3.41 0.27
CA ARG A 331 15.00 -4.12 0.97
C ARG A 331 13.67 -4.00 0.27
N THR A 332 13.33 -2.82 -0.24
CA THR A 332 12.09 -2.61 -1.03
C THR A 332 12.18 -3.27 -2.41
N PHE A 333 13.40 -3.49 -2.91
CA PHE A 333 13.64 -4.24 -4.13
C PHE A 333 13.17 -5.70 -4.00
N GLU A 334 13.35 -6.34 -2.84
CA GLU A 334 12.83 -7.69 -2.57
C GLU A 334 11.30 -7.76 -2.75
N SER A 335 10.55 -6.81 -2.17
CA SER A 335 9.08 -6.79 -2.29
C SER A 335 8.63 -6.49 -3.73
N THR A 336 9.39 -5.67 -4.45
CA THR A 336 9.15 -5.38 -5.87
C THR A 336 9.40 -6.62 -6.73
N VAL A 337 10.53 -7.31 -6.54
CA VAL A 337 10.85 -8.59 -7.19
C VAL A 337 9.77 -9.63 -6.94
N LYS A 338 9.29 -9.75 -5.70
CA LYS A 338 8.18 -10.65 -5.35
C LYS A 338 6.95 -10.39 -6.23
N SER A 339 6.64 -9.13 -6.53
CA SER A 339 5.52 -8.77 -7.41
C SER A 339 5.76 -9.11 -8.89
N LEU A 340 7.03 -9.22 -9.30
CA LEU A 340 7.46 -9.49 -10.67
C LEU A 340 7.72 -10.98 -10.96
N VAL A 341 7.63 -11.87 -9.98
CA VAL A 341 7.79 -13.32 -10.18
C VAL A 341 6.89 -13.89 -11.30
N PRO A 342 5.60 -13.50 -11.41
CA PRO A 342 4.76 -13.95 -12.52
C PRO A 342 5.25 -13.47 -13.89
N ASP A 343 5.85 -12.29 -13.96
CA ASP A 343 6.43 -11.72 -15.17
C ASP A 343 7.70 -12.47 -15.58
N LEU A 344 8.59 -12.75 -14.63
CA LEU A 344 9.78 -13.58 -14.84
C LEU A 344 9.43 -14.97 -15.37
N TYR A 345 8.34 -15.57 -14.88
CA TYR A 345 7.88 -16.86 -15.39
C TYR A 345 7.36 -16.75 -16.82
N ARG A 346 6.52 -15.74 -17.12
CA ARG A 346 5.99 -15.50 -18.47
C ARG A 346 7.09 -15.23 -19.50
N ALA A 347 8.19 -14.62 -19.07
CA ALA A 347 9.38 -14.37 -19.88
C ALA A 347 10.41 -15.53 -19.86
N GLU A 348 10.04 -16.70 -19.31
CA GLU A 348 10.87 -17.90 -19.23
C GLU A 348 12.21 -17.72 -18.48
N LYS A 349 12.34 -16.69 -17.64
CA LYS A 349 13.53 -16.44 -16.80
C LYS A 349 13.59 -17.35 -15.57
N ILE A 350 12.46 -17.90 -15.15
CA ILE A 350 12.35 -18.89 -14.08
C ILE A 350 11.57 -20.13 -14.55
N PRO A 351 11.90 -21.34 -14.04
CA PRO A 351 11.44 -22.61 -14.62
C PRO A 351 9.98 -22.98 -14.32
N PHE A 352 9.35 -22.31 -13.36
CA PHE A 352 7.94 -22.53 -13.02
C PHE A 352 7.34 -21.31 -12.32
N LEU A 353 6.01 -21.20 -12.36
CA LEU A 353 5.26 -20.22 -11.57
C LEU A 353 5.02 -20.77 -10.17
N PRO A 354 5.55 -20.14 -9.10
CA PRO A 354 5.25 -20.54 -7.74
C PRO A 354 3.78 -20.33 -7.37
N GLU A 355 3.24 -21.22 -6.54
CA GLU A 355 1.90 -21.07 -5.95
C GLU A 355 1.90 -19.99 -4.87
N ARG A 356 3.00 -19.90 -4.11
CA ARG A 356 3.21 -18.88 -3.08
C ARG A 356 4.63 -18.35 -3.17
N VAL A 357 4.78 -17.06 -2.91
CA VAL A 357 6.09 -16.38 -2.80
C VAL A 357 6.15 -15.61 -1.49
N GLY A 358 7.25 -15.74 -0.76
CA GLY A 358 7.43 -15.05 0.52
C GLY A 358 8.82 -15.27 1.11
N LYS A 359 9.12 -14.60 2.23
CA LYS A 359 10.41 -14.71 2.89
C LYS A 359 10.55 -16.03 3.65
N HIS A 360 11.79 -16.41 3.96
CA HIS A 360 12.07 -17.59 4.78
C HIS A 360 13.28 -17.36 5.68
N TRP A 361 13.20 -17.81 6.92
CA TRP A 361 14.30 -17.75 7.87
C TRP A 361 14.32 -18.97 8.77
N GLY A 362 15.45 -19.24 9.40
CA GLY A 362 15.58 -20.39 10.28
C GLY A 362 16.84 -20.35 11.14
N LYS A 363 17.03 -21.40 11.93
CA LYS A 363 18.28 -21.62 12.66
C LYS A 363 19.24 -22.43 11.79
N ILE A 364 20.52 -22.08 11.83
CA ILE A 364 21.55 -22.88 11.16
C ILE A 364 21.71 -24.21 11.93
N PRO A 365 21.51 -25.37 11.29
CA PRO A 365 21.67 -26.68 11.92
C PRO A 365 23.04 -26.83 12.61
N GLY A 366 23.06 -27.43 13.81
CA GLY A 366 24.28 -27.62 14.57
C GLY A 366 24.82 -26.38 15.29
N THR A 367 24.14 -25.23 15.20
CA THR A 367 24.48 -24.01 15.95
C THR A 367 23.41 -23.70 17.01
N ARG A 368 23.81 -23.08 18.13
CA ARG A 368 22.86 -22.70 19.21
C ARG A 368 22.06 -21.45 18.86
N ASP A 369 22.75 -20.42 18.35
CA ASP A 369 22.19 -19.06 18.24
C ASP A 369 22.42 -18.40 16.87
N LYS A 370 22.88 -19.15 15.86
CA LYS A 370 22.99 -18.59 14.50
C LYS A 370 21.72 -18.85 13.70
N THR A 371 21.30 -17.84 12.97
CA THR A 371 20.14 -17.87 12.09
C THR A 371 20.58 -17.61 10.65
N TYR A 372 19.74 -18.03 9.71
CA TYR A 372 19.87 -17.69 8.29
C TYR A 372 18.55 -17.07 7.81
N GLU A 373 18.64 -16.26 6.77
CA GLU A 373 17.51 -15.63 6.11
C GLU A 373 17.70 -15.73 4.59
N ILE A 374 16.59 -15.95 3.90
CA ILE A 374 16.45 -15.98 2.44
C ILE A 374 15.46 -14.90 2.06
N ASP A 375 15.86 -14.05 1.12
CA ASP A 375 15.07 -12.88 0.69
C ASP A 375 13.69 -13.30 0.19
N LEU A 376 13.62 -14.25 -0.76
CA LEU A 376 12.35 -14.84 -1.21
C LEU A 376 12.47 -16.33 -1.49
N ILE A 377 11.39 -17.04 -1.23
CA ILE A 377 11.14 -18.42 -1.63
C ILE A 377 9.88 -18.44 -2.48
N GLY A 378 9.95 -19.10 -3.64
CA GLY A 378 8.79 -19.46 -4.44
C GLY A 378 8.56 -20.96 -4.36
N GLU A 379 7.45 -21.40 -3.77
CA GLU A 379 7.16 -22.83 -3.65
C GLU A 379 6.14 -23.34 -4.67
N SER A 380 6.34 -24.59 -5.10
CA SER A 380 5.41 -25.40 -5.87
C SER A 380 5.33 -26.80 -5.23
N SER A 381 4.46 -27.66 -5.77
CA SER A 381 4.25 -29.03 -5.28
C SER A 381 5.53 -29.89 -5.22
N ASP A 382 6.46 -29.74 -6.17
CA ASP A 382 7.66 -30.57 -6.31
C ASP A 382 8.99 -29.81 -6.15
N ARG A 383 8.95 -28.47 -6.30
CA ARG A 383 10.12 -27.61 -6.43
C ARG A 383 10.03 -26.32 -5.62
N ILE A 384 11.19 -25.73 -5.34
CA ILE A 384 11.36 -24.47 -4.62
C ILE A 384 12.35 -23.58 -5.38
N LEU A 385 11.96 -22.34 -5.69
CA LEU A 385 12.88 -21.27 -6.07
C LEU A 385 13.39 -20.59 -4.81
N VAL A 386 14.70 -20.34 -4.75
CA VAL A 386 15.36 -19.67 -3.62
C VAL A 386 16.07 -18.45 -4.17
N PHE A 387 15.53 -17.27 -3.87
CA PHE A 387 15.99 -16.00 -4.42
C PHE A 387 16.90 -15.25 -3.44
N GLU A 388 17.95 -14.64 -3.98
CA GLU A 388 18.77 -13.62 -3.33
C GLU A 388 18.77 -12.36 -4.22
N CYS A 389 18.40 -11.21 -3.66
CA CYS A 389 18.24 -9.95 -4.37
C CYS A 389 19.34 -8.97 -3.96
N LYS A 390 20.13 -8.48 -4.91
CA LYS A 390 21.25 -7.56 -4.64
C LYS A 390 21.07 -6.22 -5.36
N TRP A 391 20.77 -5.19 -4.58
CA TRP A 391 20.80 -3.80 -5.01
C TRP A 391 22.12 -3.15 -4.60
N ARG A 392 23.11 -3.17 -5.50
CA ARG A 392 24.42 -2.56 -5.26
C ARG A 392 25.08 -2.12 -6.56
N LYS A 393 26.01 -1.17 -6.50
CA LYS A 393 26.76 -0.66 -7.67
C LYS A 393 27.75 -1.65 -8.29
N ALA A 394 28.21 -2.63 -7.52
CA ALA A 394 29.20 -3.60 -7.97
C ALA A 394 28.54 -4.91 -8.46
N PRO A 395 29.00 -5.53 -9.56
CA PRO A 395 28.51 -6.82 -10.01
C PRO A 395 28.55 -7.90 -8.91
N VAL A 396 27.60 -8.83 -8.96
CA VAL A 396 27.55 -9.98 -8.05
C VAL A 396 28.65 -10.98 -8.40
N GLY A 397 29.42 -11.41 -7.41
CA GLY A 397 30.46 -12.41 -7.56
C GLY A 397 30.03 -13.80 -7.06
N PRO A 398 30.87 -14.83 -7.31
CA PRO A 398 30.58 -16.21 -6.94
C PRO A 398 30.36 -16.39 -5.44
N GLU A 399 30.94 -15.54 -4.60
CA GLU A 399 30.80 -15.60 -3.15
C GLU A 399 29.33 -15.52 -2.68
N VAL A 400 28.49 -14.75 -3.38
CA VAL A 400 27.06 -14.63 -3.06
C VAL A 400 26.30 -15.89 -3.44
N ALA A 401 26.70 -16.53 -4.54
CA ALA A 401 26.11 -17.79 -4.98
C ALA A 401 26.49 -18.95 -4.05
N GLU A 402 27.74 -19.01 -3.62
CA GLU A 402 28.22 -19.98 -2.64
C GLU A 402 27.46 -19.84 -1.31
N GLU A 403 27.28 -18.61 -0.82
CA GLU A 403 26.49 -18.34 0.39
C GLU A 403 25.03 -18.76 0.23
N LEU A 404 24.39 -18.46 -0.92
CA LEU A 404 23.01 -18.86 -1.18
C LEU A 404 22.87 -20.39 -1.22
N ILE A 405 23.79 -21.08 -1.91
CA ILE A 405 23.81 -22.55 -1.98
C ILE A 405 24.02 -23.16 -0.59
N GLU A 406 24.88 -22.57 0.24
CA GLU A 406 25.04 -22.98 1.63
C GLU A 406 23.73 -22.82 2.43
N LYS A 407 23.09 -21.65 2.35
CA LYS A 407 21.81 -21.39 3.03
C LYS A 407 20.71 -22.36 2.59
N MET A 408 20.68 -22.76 1.31
CA MET A 408 19.73 -23.74 0.80
C MET A 408 19.83 -25.10 1.50
N GLN A 409 21.01 -25.49 1.98
CA GLN A 409 21.22 -26.73 2.74
C GLN A 409 20.59 -26.67 4.13
N TYR A 410 20.39 -25.47 4.68
CA TYR A 410 19.77 -25.26 5.99
C TYR A 410 18.24 -25.31 5.97
N ILE A 411 17.63 -25.31 4.78
CA ILE A 411 16.18 -25.40 4.59
C ILE A 411 15.76 -26.87 4.76
N PRO A 412 14.98 -27.23 5.80
CA PRO A 412 14.61 -28.61 6.10
C PRO A 412 13.45 -29.11 5.20
N ASP A 413 13.63 -29.01 3.89
CA ASP A 413 12.68 -29.43 2.86
C ASP A 413 13.38 -30.35 1.85
N LYS A 414 12.70 -31.40 1.40
CA LYS A 414 13.26 -32.42 0.49
C LYS A 414 13.03 -32.11 -0.99
N ARG A 415 12.18 -31.13 -1.32
CA ARG A 415 11.93 -30.68 -2.69
C ARG A 415 13.23 -30.18 -3.33
N VAL A 416 13.28 -30.28 -4.65
CA VAL A 416 14.40 -29.75 -5.44
C VAL A 416 14.42 -28.22 -5.33
N LYS A 417 15.56 -27.66 -4.95
CA LYS A 417 15.74 -26.22 -4.76
C LYS A 417 16.55 -25.66 -5.93
N VAL A 418 16.07 -24.56 -6.51
CA VAL A 418 16.70 -23.87 -7.64
C VAL A 418 17.16 -22.49 -7.15
N PRO A 419 18.47 -22.22 -7.11
CA PRO A 419 18.99 -20.92 -6.71
C PRO A 419 18.74 -19.89 -7.82
N VAL A 420 18.27 -18.71 -7.42
CA VAL A 420 18.08 -17.56 -8.30
C VAL A 420 18.75 -16.35 -7.66
N ILE A 421 19.61 -15.67 -8.39
CA ILE A 421 20.18 -14.40 -7.94
C ILE A 421 19.71 -13.30 -8.88
N ILE A 422 19.20 -12.23 -8.28
CA ILE A 422 18.78 -11.03 -8.98
C ILE A 422 19.76 -9.91 -8.62
N SER A 423 20.32 -9.23 -9.63
CA SER A 423 21.37 -8.23 -9.41
C SER A 423 21.09 -6.92 -10.15
N LYS A 424 21.20 -5.79 -9.44
CA LYS A 424 21.20 -4.45 -10.03
C LYS A 424 22.29 -4.29 -11.11
N SER A 425 23.52 -4.67 -10.76
CA SER A 425 24.72 -4.37 -11.57
C SER A 425 25.27 -5.60 -12.30
N GLY A 426 24.43 -6.60 -12.55
CA GLY A 426 24.82 -7.84 -13.23
C GLY A 426 25.80 -8.71 -12.42
N PHE A 427 26.61 -9.51 -13.11
CA PHE A 427 27.38 -10.61 -12.53
C PHE A 427 28.84 -10.65 -13.04
N LYS A 428 29.75 -11.20 -12.24
CA LYS A 428 31.13 -11.51 -12.64
C LYS A 428 31.16 -12.80 -13.50
N ALA A 429 32.23 -13.02 -14.27
CA ALA A 429 32.30 -14.12 -15.25
C ALA A 429 32.27 -15.56 -14.66
N ASN A 430 32.62 -15.75 -13.39
CA ASN A 430 32.82 -17.06 -12.77
C ASN A 430 31.64 -17.52 -11.89
N MET A 431 30.40 -17.20 -12.28
CA MET A 431 29.24 -17.64 -11.51
C MET A 431 29.00 -19.16 -11.64
N PRO A 432 28.55 -19.85 -10.57
CA PRO A 432 28.16 -21.26 -10.65
C PRO A 432 27.05 -21.50 -11.68
N LYS A 433 27.16 -22.58 -12.45
CA LYS A 433 26.23 -22.88 -13.56
C LYS A 433 24.84 -23.30 -13.10
N GLU A 434 24.72 -23.85 -11.89
CA GLU A 434 23.42 -24.24 -11.32
C GLU A 434 22.55 -23.06 -10.85
N VAL A 435 23.08 -21.83 -10.84
CA VAL A 435 22.38 -20.64 -10.37
C VAL A 435 21.76 -19.90 -11.55
N LEU A 436 20.46 -19.60 -11.44
CA LEU A 436 19.80 -18.71 -12.39
C LEU A 436 20.19 -17.26 -12.09
N LEU A 437 20.72 -16.57 -13.10
CA LEU A 437 21.20 -15.21 -12.99
C LEU A 437 20.23 -14.29 -13.74
N ILE A 438 19.70 -13.29 -13.05
CA ILE A 438 18.74 -12.32 -13.59
C ILE A 438 19.27 -10.92 -13.28
N ASP A 439 19.50 -10.09 -14.28
CA ASP A 439 19.87 -8.69 -14.08
C ASP A 439 18.68 -7.72 -14.29
N LEU A 440 18.93 -6.40 -14.19
CA LEU A 440 17.87 -5.40 -14.41
C LEU A 440 17.32 -5.42 -15.84
N ARG A 441 18.13 -5.78 -16.84
CA ARG A 441 17.66 -5.85 -18.21
C ARG A 441 16.73 -7.04 -18.38
N ASP A 442 17.05 -8.18 -17.78
CA ASP A 442 16.15 -9.33 -17.75
C ASP A 442 14.80 -8.99 -17.08
N LEU A 443 14.83 -8.24 -15.97
CA LEU A 443 13.63 -7.76 -15.30
C LEU A 443 12.84 -6.79 -16.18
N GLU A 444 13.51 -5.82 -16.81
CA GLU A 444 12.88 -4.84 -17.69
C GLU A 444 12.18 -5.53 -18.87
N GLU A 445 12.88 -6.44 -19.56
CA GLU A 445 12.34 -7.22 -20.67
C GLU A 445 11.16 -8.10 -20.24
N SER A 446 11.14 -8.56 -18.98
CA SER A 446 10.02 -9.36 -18.44
C SER A 446 8.79 -8.52 -18.10
N THR A 447 8.97 -7.24 -17.80
CA THR A 447 7.88 -6.31 -17.42
C THR A 447 7.20 -5.62 -18.61
N GLY A 448 7.78 -5.75 -19.80
CA GLY A 448 7.28 -5.15 -21.05
C GLY A 448 5.97 -5.70 -21.56
#